data_AF-A0A957QYB9-F1
#
_entry.id   AF-A0A957QYB9-F1
#
_cell.length_a   1.000
_cell.length_b   1.000
_cell.length_c   1.000
_cell.angle_alpha   90.00
_cell.angle_beta   90.00
_cell.angle_gamma   90.00
#
_symmetry.space_group_name_H-M   'P 1'
#
loop_
_entity.id
_entity.type
_entity.pdbx_description
1 polymer ?
#
loop_
_entity_poly.entity_id
_entity_poly.type
_entity_poly.pdbx_seq_one_letter_code
_entity_poly.pdbx_strand_id
1 'polypeptide(L)'
;QPPAWLLALVVLGLMLGAIQFIPFYEVGQVNFREGANSLAEIRGWGFPERRILTLLLPDFFGNPSHHSYYDLFSGDRVPFTTNLAGQVNPHGAFSSNWGIKNYVEGGIYLGILPLLLAGLALWQMAVGTLARRTGRLTHLLTHPGSFFTLLSFFSLAFIFGTPLYAILYYGLPFINQLHSPFRWVFPLSLCVAVLAGYGAEQLAEGGLSKRLGMLGMAIGLGGGGLLLVGLLLTWLLFDAVEPALTRLFLGLAQAQDAFPSTAAFFSYQARNGLILGLVLLGCGVVFWAARRHWRWPVP
;
A
#
# COMPACT_ATOMS: atom_id res chain seq x y z
N GLN A 1 14.66 23.80 -36.94
CA GLN A 1 13.53 24.50 -36.30
C GLN A 1 12.99 23.74 -35.07
N PRO A 2 12.72 22.41 -35.09
CA PRO A 2 12.29 21.66 -33.89
C PRO A 2 13.26 21.63 -32.68
N PRO A 3 14.60 21.51 -32.87
CA PRO A 3 15.54 21.44 -31.75
C PRO A 3 15.63 22.73 -30.94
N ALA A 4 15.43 23.89 -31.59
CA ALA A 4 15.48 25.19 -30.94
C ALA A 4 14.29 25.38 -29.97
N TRP A 5 13.10 24.89 -30.34
CA TRP A 5 11.92 24.92 -29.47
C TRP A 5 12.04 23.98 -28.28
N LEU A 6 12.63 22.79 -28.47
CA LEU A 6 12.92 21.87 -27.36
C LEU A 6 13.93 22.47 -26.39
N LEU A 7 15.00 23.10 -26.91
CA LEU A 7 15.98 23.80 -26.09
C LEU A 7 15.35 24.98 -25.33
N ALA A 8 14.54 25.78 -26.01
CA ALA A 8 13.81 26.89 -25.39
C ALA A 8 12.88 26.41 -24.26
N LEU A 9 12.18 25.28 -24.47
CA LEU A 9 11.32 24.67 -23.46
C LEU A 9 12.14 24.19 -22.25
N VAL A 10 13.29 23.55 -22.46
CA VAL A 10 14.19 23.13 -21.37
C VAL A 10 14.72 24.33 -20.60
N VAL A 11 15.22 25.36 -21.29
CA VAL A 11 15.76 26.57 -20.66
C VAL A 11 14.68 27.29 -19.85
N LEU A 12 13.49 27.48 -20.43
CA LEU A 12 12.38 28.12 -19.75
C LEU A 12 11.92 27.30 -18.53
N GLY A 13 11.88 25.97 -18.64
CA GLY A 13 11.61 25.07 -17.52
C GLY A 13 12.65 25.19 -16.40
N LEU A 14 13.95 25.26 -16.74
CA LEU A 14 15.03 25.49 -15.77
C LEU A 14 14.91 26.87 -15.11
N MET A 15 14.61 27.91 -15.86
CA MET A 15 14.44 29.27 -15.33
C MET A 15 13.23 29.38 -14.39
N LEU A 16 12.09 28.79 -14.76
CA LEU A 16 10.92 28.73 -13.89
C LEU A 16 11.20 27.89 -12.63
N GLY A 17 11.89 26.75 -12.78
CA GLY A 17 12.29 25.91 -11.67
C GLY A 17 13.34 26.55 -10.75
N ALA A 18 14.20 27.42 -11.27
CA ALA A 18 15.26 28.08 -10.51
C ALA A 18 14.74 28.87 -9.32
N ILE A 19 13.53 29.46 -9.44
CA ILE A 19 12.84 30.16 -8.35
C ILE A 19 12.63 29.24 -7.12
N GLN A 20 12.46 27.93 -7.34
CA GLN A 20 12.34 26.94 -6.27
C GLN A 20 13.69 26.27 -5.94
N PHE A 21 14.50 25.94 -6.94
CA PHE A 21 15.73 25.15 -6.76
C PHE A 21 16.89 25.95 -6.17
N ILE A 22 17.05 27.24 -6.51
CA ILE A 22 18.15 28.06 -5.99
C ILE A 22 18.00 28.25 -4.47
N PRO A 23 16.85 28.72 -3.95
CA PRO A 23 16.68 28.85 -2.50
C PRO A 23 16.78 27.50 -1.77
N PHE A 24 16.27 26.43 -2.37
CA PHE A 24 16.40 25.08 -1.82
C PHE A 24 17.87 24.65 -1.69
N TYR A 25 18.68 24.89 -2.71
CA TYR A 25 20.10 24.55 -2.72
C TYR A 25 20.87 25.39 -1.69
N GLU A 26 20.64 26.71 -1.65
CA GLU A 26 21.28 27.62 -0.69
C GLU A 26 20.95 27.22 0.77
N VAL A 27 19.68 26.98 1.07
CA VAL A 27 19.26 26.55 2.42
C VAL A 27 19.78 25.14 2.75
N GLY A 28 19.80 24.23 1.78
CA GLY A 28 20.35 22.88 1.92
C GLY A 28 21.83 22.86 2.32
N GLN A 29 22.59 23.88 1.92
CA GLN A 29 23.99 24.06 2.33
C GLN A 29 24.15 24.67 3.73
N VAL A 30 23.18 25.41 4.23
CA VAL A 30 23.26 26.14 5.52
C VAL A 30 22.60 25.38 6.68
N ASN A 31 21.74 24.40 6.41
CA ASN A 31 21.08 23.54 7.43
C ASN A 31 22.03 22.65 8.27
N PHE A 32 23.35 22.78 8.11
CA PHE A 32 24.37 21.95 8.76
C PHE A 32 24.53 22.25 10.26
N ARG A 33 23.85 21.48 11.11
CA ARG A 33 24.22 21.28 12.54
C ARG A 33 24.25 19.82 12.99
N GLU A 34 23.67 18.87 12.24
CA GLU A 34 23.81 17.42 12.47
C GLU A 34 24.24 16.73 11.16
N GLY A 35 25.17 15.77 11.25
CA GLY A 35 25.90 15.19 10.10
C GLY A 35 25.04 14.38 9.12
N ALA A 36 25.57 14.18 7.92
CA ALA A 36 25.00 13.28 6.93
C ALA A 36 24.83 11.86 7.50
N ASN A 37 23.65 11.28 7.31
CA ASN A 37 23.34 9.95 7.83
C ASN A 37 23.89 8.88 6.89
N SER A 38 24.26 7.74 7.45
CA SER A 38 24.73 6.62 6.63
C SER A 38 23.59 6.05 5.79
N LEU A 39 23.91 5.42 4.65
CA LEU A 39 22.91 4.73 3.84
C LEU A 39 22.16 3.65 4.65
N ALA A 40 22.85 2.95 5.56
CA ALA A 40 22.24 1.93 6.39
C ALA A 40 21.20 2.53 7.35
N GLU A 41 21.52 3.67 7.94
CA GLU A 41 20.63 4.41 8.83
C GLU A 41 19.38 4.92 8.08
N ILE A 42 19.57 5.50 6.89
CA ILE A 42 18.45 5.98 6.06
C ILE A 42 17.50 4.86 5.69
N ARG A 43 18.05 3.72 5.27
CA ARG A 43 17.26 2.52 4.96
C ARG A 43 16.51 2.00 6.19
N GLY A 44 17.07 2.17 7.38
CA GLY A 44 16.42 1.83 8.66
C GLY A 44 15.15 2.62 8.95
N TRP A 45 15.00 3.84 8.40
CA TRP A 45 13.75 4.61 8.49
C TRP A 45 12.69 4.21 7.46
N GLY A 46 12.98 3.25 6.58
CA GLY A 46 12.01 2.61 5.71
C GLY A 46 10.96 1.83 6.50
N PHE A 47 10.03 1.22 5.76
CA PHE A 47 9.01 0.37 6.35
C PHE A 47 9.59 -0.96 6.81
N PRO A 48 9.18 -1.45 8.01
CA PRO A 48 9.41 -2.84 8.34
C PRO A 48 8.65 -3.73 7.35
N GLU A 49 9.22 -4.86 6.96
CA GLU A 49 8.67 -5.75 5.91
C GLU A 49 7.21 -6.13 6.15
N ARG A 50 6.85 -6.42 7.42
CA ARG A 50 5.47 -6.74 7.83
C ARG A 50 4.44 -5.67 7.48
N ARG A 51 4.86 -4.43 7.23
CA ARG A 51 3.97 -3.33 6.86
C ARG A 51 3.36 -3.50 5.46
N ILE A 52 3.88 -4.40 4.63
CA ILE A 52 3.25 -4.76 3.36
C ILE A 52 1.78 -5.18 3.53
N LEU A 53 1.42 -5.75 4.69
CA LEU A 53 0.05 -6.15 5.01
C LEU A 53 -0.95 -4.98 5.01
N THR A 54 -0.51 -3.74 5.24
CA THR A 54 -1.42 -2.58 5.27
C THR A 54 -1.87 -2.11 3.89
N LEU A 55 -1.31 -2.68 2.81
CA LEU A 55 -1.91 -2.58 1.47
C LEU A 55 -3.28 -3.28 1.39
N LEU A 56 -3.51 -4.29 2.25
CA LEU A 56 -4.76 -5.05 2.31
C LEU A 56 -5.57 -4.70 3.57
N LEU A 57 -4.91 -4.52 4.71
CA LEU A 57 -5.51 -4.28 6.02
C LEU A 57 -4.95 -2.97 6.63
N PRO A 58 -5.48 -1.79 6.28
CA PRO A 58 -4.91 -0.50 6.68
C PRO A 58 -4.70 -0.35 8.19
N ASP A 59 -5.67 -0.82 8.98
CA ASP A 59 -5.70 -0.67 10.44
C ASP A 59 -5.08 -1.86 11.21
N PHE A 60 -4.35 -2.75 10.52
CA PHE A 60 -3.80 -3.97 11.14
C PHE A 60 -2.93 -3.66 12.35
N PHE A 61 -2.08 -2.63 12.26
CA PHE A 61 -1.19 -2.19 13.34
C PHE A 61 -1.82 -1.19 14.32
N GLY A 62 -3.15 -1.06 14.30
CA GLY A 62 -3.89 -0.08 15.09
C GLY A 62 -4.24 1.18 14.29
N ASN A 63 -5.14 1.98 14.86
CA ASN A 63 -5.58 3.27 14.34
C ASN A 63 -5.71 4.25 15.51
N PRO A 64 -5.12 5.46 15.42
CA PRO A 64 -5.11 6.43 16.52
C PRO A 64 -6.49 6.95 16.89
N SER A 65 -7.49 6.81 16.02
CA SER A 65 -8.88 7.16 16.29
C SER A 65 -9.68 6.04 16.95
N HIS A 66 -9.11 4.84 17.10
CA HIS A 66 -9.76 3.72 17.80
C HIS A 66 -9.36 3.71 19.28
N HIS A 67 -10.24 4.25 20.13
CA HIS A 67 -10.09 4.25 21.60
C HIS A 67 -10.82 3.09 22.31
N SER A 68 -11.58 2.31 21.55
CA SER A 68 -12.27 1.10 22.01
C SER A 68 -12.39 0.10 20.87
N TYR A 69 -12.65 -1.15 21.20
CA TYR A 69 -13.01 -2.20 20.26
C TYR A 69 -14.35 -2.84 20.66
N TYR A 70 -14.99 -3.50 19.69
CA TYR A 70 -16.20 -4.29 19.95
C TYR A 70 -15.75 -5.71 20.23
N ASP A 71 -16.01 -6.21 21.43
CA ASP A 71 -15.68 -7.57 21.83
C ASP A 71 -16.73 -8.54 21.28
N LEU A 72 -16.30 -9.46 20.41
CA LEU A 72 -17.19 -10.39 19.71
C LEU A 72 -17.72 -11.51 20.61
N PHE A 73 -17.18 -11.67 21.82
CA PHE A 73 -17.58 -12.74 22.74
C PHE A 73 -18.56 -12.24 23.80
N SER A 74 -18.30 -11.07 24.39
CA SER A 74 -19.23 -10.43 25.34
C SER A 74 -20.33 -9.62 24.63
N GLY A 75 -20.08 -9.12 23.42
CA GLY A 75 -20.98 -8.20 22.72
C GLY A 75 -20.86 -6.74 23.19
N ASP A 76 -19.92 -6.45 24.08
CA ASP A 76 -19.71 -5.12 24.66
C ASP A 76 -18.68 -4.30 23.89
N ARG A 77 -18.74 -2.98 24.07
CA ARG A 77 -17.72 -2.06 23.59
C ARG A 77 -16.69 -1.81 24.69
N VAL A 78 -15.51 -2.38 24.53
CA VAL A 78 -14.43 -2.36 25.54
C VAL A 78 -13.42 -1.26 25.20
N PRO A 79 -13.13 -0.32 26.13
CA PRO A 79 -12.09 0.69 25.93
C PRO A 79 -10.69 0.07 26.01
N PHE A 80 -9.76 0.59 25.21
CA PHE A 80 -8.34 0.24 25.38
C PHE A 80 -7.85 0.82 26.71
N THR A 81 -7.44 -0.02 27.65
CA THR A 81 -7.03 0.41 28.99
C THR A 81 -5.68 -0.18 29.34
N THR A 82 -5.61 -1.51 29.40
CA THR A 82 -4.40 -2.26 29.71
C THR A 82 -4.01 -3.20 28.58
N ASN A 83 -2.72 -3.42 28.47
CA ASN A 83 -2.08 -4.41 27.61
C ASN A 83 -2.05 -5.79 28.29
N LEU A 84 -1.40 -6.77 27.67
CA LEU A 84 -1.31 -8.14 28.22
C LEU A 84 -0.64 -8.21 29.60
N ALA A 85 0.27 -7.29 29.91
CA ALA A 85 0.96 -7.20 31.19
C ALA A 85 0.19 -6.40 32.26
N GLY A 86 -1.04 -5.96 31.98
CA GLY A 86 -1.82 -5.11 32.88
C GLY A 86 -1.34 -3.66 32.93
N GLN A 87 -0.51 -3.24 31.98
CA GLN A 87 0.07 -1.88 31.91
C GLN A 87 -0.61 -1.06 30.82
N VAL A 88 -0.49 0.27 30.88
CA VAL A 88 -0.95 1.15 29.79
C VAL A 88 -0.11 0.91 28.54
N ASN A 89 -0.73 0.98 27.35
CA ASN A 89 -0.03 0.87 26.07
C ASN A 89 1.14 1.90 26.00
N PRO A 90 2.38 1.49 25.71
CA PRO A 90 3.54 2.37 25.58
C PRO A 90 3.38 3.48 24.53
N HIS A 91 2.52 3.26 23.53
CA HIS A 91 2.19 4.24 22.50
C HIS A 91 1.11 5.25 22.92
N GLY A 92 0.61 5.17 24.15
CA GLY A 92 -0.33 6.12 24.73
C GLY A 92 -1.56 5.46 25.37
N ALA A 93 -2.18 6.16 26.32
CA ALA A 93 -3.44 5.73 26.91
C ALA A 93 -4.55 5.63 25.85
N PHE A 94 -5.45 4.65 26.00
CA PHE A 94 -6.56 4.41 25.07
C PHE A 94 -6.13 4.22 23.60
N SER A 95 -4.95 3.63 23.39
CA SER A 95 -4.36 3.43 22.07
C SER A 95 -4.47 1.98 21.61
N SER A 96 -4.89 1.80 20.36
CA SER A 96 -4.83 0.52 19.64
C SER A 96 -3.50 0.32 18.90
N ASN A 97 -2.58 1.30 18.93
CA ASN A 97 -1.36 1.26 18.14
C ASN A 97 -0.34 0.27 18.72
N TRP A 98 0.24 -0.53 17.85
CA TRP A 98 1.36 -1.44 18.14
C TRP A 98 2.35 -1.55 16.97
N GLY A 99 2.26 -0.63 16.00
CA GLY A 99 3.19 -0.60 14.87
C GLY A 99 4.52 0.08 15.21
N ILE A 100 5.63 -0.45 14.66
CA ILE A 100 6.95 0.23 14.71
C ILE A 100 6.91 1.63 14.11
N LYS A 101 6.14 1.79 13.02
CA LYS A 101 5.93 3.08 12.36
C LYS A 101 4.61 3.69 12.82
N ASN A 102 4.64 5.00 13.06
CA ASN A 102 3.45 5.77 13.38
C ASN A 102 2.42 5.68 12.25
N TYR A 103 1.14 5.82 12.60
CA TYR A 103 0.03 5.65 11.67
C TYR A 103 0.14 6.55 10.43
N VAL A 104 0.49 7.83 10.62
CA VAL A 104 0.64 8.81 9.53
C VAL A 104 1.83 8.53 8.60
N GLU A 105 2.94 8.02 9.14
CA GLU A 105 4.11 7.64 8.34
C GLU A 105 3.89 6.32 7.63
N GLY A 106 3.08 5.46 8.24
CA GLY A 106 2.90 4.07 7.87
C GLY A 106 1.73 3.78 6.93
N GLY A 107 0.97 4.81 6.55
CA GLY A 107 -0.23 4.68 5.73
C GLY A 107 0.10 4.45 4.26
N ILE A 108 -0.20 3.25 3.75
CA ILE A 108 0.05 2.86 2.35
C ILE A 108 -1.13 2.12 1.71
N TYR A 109 -2.33 2.24 2.27
CA TYR A 109 -3.51 1.62 1.68
C TYR A 109 -3.96 2.40 0.45
N LEU A 110 -3.92 1.75 -0.72
CA LEU A 110 -4.24 2.36 -2.02
C LEU A 110 -5.62 1.95 -2.55
N GLY A 111 -6.33 1.11 -1.81
CA GLY A 111 -7.61 0.51 -2.21
C GLY A 111 -7.42 -0.84 -2.92
N ILE A 112 -8.20 -1.84 -2.50
CA ILE A 112 -8.16 -3.19 -3.10
C ILE A 112 -8.52 -3.16 -4.59
N LEU A 113 -9.59 -2.42 -4.96
CA LEU A 113 -10.00 -2.31 -6.37
C LEU A 113 -8.93 -1.63 -7.24
N PRO A 114 -8.38 -0.45 -6.88
CA PRO A 114 -7.25 0.13 -7.59
C PRO A 114 -6.06 -0.81 -7.75
N LEU A 115 -5.68 -1.56 -6.69
CA LEU A 115 -4.59 -2.53 -6.76
C LEU A 115 -4.87 -3.67 -7.76
N LEU A 116 -6.09 -4.22 -7.77
CA LEU A 116 -6.49 -5.24 -8.73
C LEU A 116 -6.48 -4.72 -10.18
N LEU A 117 -6.95 -3.49 -10.41
CA LEU A 117 -6.96 -2.86 -11.73
C LEU A 117 -5.55 -2.50 -12.20
N ALA A 118 -4.69 -1.99 -11.32
CA ALA A 118 -3.28 -1.76 -11.63
C ALA A 118 -2.57 -3.07 -12.00
N GLY A 119 -2.83 -4.15 -11.25
CA GLY A 119 -2.34 -5.50 -11.59
C GLY A 119 -2.82 -5.97 -12.96
N LEU A 120 -4.08 -5.69 -13.32
CA LEU A 120 -4.61 -5.99 -14.64
C LEU A 120 -3.85 -5.23 -15.75
N ALA A 121 -3.63 -3.93 -15.59
CA ALA A 121 -2.88 -3.13 -16.56
C ALA A 121 -1.44 -3.65 -16.75
N LEU A 122 -0.77 -3.99 -15.65
CA LEU A 122 0.57 -4.57 -15.67
C LEU A 122 0.60 -5.92 -16.40
N TRP A 123 -0.37 -6.78 -16.12
CA TRP A 123 -0.49 -8.08 -16.78
C TRP A 123 -0.66 -7.93 -18.29
N GLN A 124 -1.56 -7.06 -18.74
CA GLN A 124 -1.78 -6.85 -20.17
C GLN A 124 -0.54 -6.28 -20.86
N MET A 125 0.13 -5.32 -20.24
CA MET A 125 1.38 -4.77 -20.75
C MET A 125 2.47 -5.85 -20.87
N ALA A 126 2.58 -6.74 -19.88
CA ALA A 126 3.53 -7.85 -19.90
C ALA A 126 3.20 -8.86 -21.01
N VAL A 127 1.96 -9.32 -21.12
CA VAL A 127 1.52 -10.25 -22.18
C VAL A 127 1.70 -9.64 -23.57
N GLY A 128 1.29 -8.39 -23.76
CA GLY A 128 1.45 -7.67 -25.03
C GLY A 128 2.91 -7.53 -25.44
N THR A 129 3.81 -7.37 -24.46
CA THR A 129 5.26 -7.32 -24.71
C THR A 129 5.81 -8.72 -25.05
N LEU A 130 5.42 -9.75 -24.31
CA LEU A 130 5.89 -11.13 -24.51
C LEU A 130 5.42 -11.72 -25.85
N ALA A 131 4.20 -11.38 -26.28
CA ALA A 131 3.62 -11.83 -27.55
C ALA A 131 4.34 -11.27 -28.78
N ARG A 132 5.05 -10.14 -28.66
CA ARG A 132 5.81 -9.54 -29.77
C ARG A 132 7.07 -10.35 -30.06
N ARG A 133 7.26 -10.77 -31.31
CA ARG A 133 8.46 -11.49 -31.79
C ARG A 133 9.67 -10.57 -32.01
N THR A 134 9.42 -9.32 -32.41
CA THR A 134 10.43 -8.28 -32.62
C THR A 134 9.97 -6.96 -31.99
N GLY A 135 10.89 -6.06 -31.66
CA GLY A 135 10.54 -4.74 -31.11
C GLY A 135 9.95 -4.74 -29.68
N ARG A 136 10.25 -5.76 -28.86
CA ARG A 136 9.82 -5.83 -27.45
C ARG A 136 10.28 -4.62 -26.64
N LEU A 137 11.55 -4.28 -26.76
CA LEU A 137 12.14 -3.13 -26.07
C LEU A 137 11.47 -1.82 -26.52
N THR A 138 11.25 -1.65 -27.82
CA THR A 138 10.57 -0.48 -28.36
C THR A 138 9.16 -0.36 -27.79
N HIS A 139 8.39 -1.45 -27.74
CA HIS A 139 7.06 -1.45 -27.13
C HIS A 139 7.10 -1.07 -25.65
N LEU A 140 8.02 -1.65 -24.87
CA LEU A 140 8.17 -1.30 -23.46
C LEU A 140 8.53 0.17 -23.29
N LEU A 141 9.43 0.71 -24.10
CA LEU A 141 9.86 2.10 -23.96
C LEU A 141 8.79 3.11 -24.40
N THR A 142 7.91 2.73 -25.34
CA THR A 142 6.87 3.64 -25.86
C THR A 142 5.51 3.46 -25.21
N HIS A 143 5.27 2.40 -24.44
CA HIS A 143 3.99 2.18 -23.78
C HIS A 143 3.77 3.24 -22.67
N PRO A 144 2.65 3.99 -22.69
CA PRO A 144 2.39 5.07 -21.71
C PRO A 144 2.48 4.63 -20.25
N GLY A 145 2.05 3.39 -19.95
CA GLY A 145 2.11 2.80 -18.61
C GLY A 145 3.51 2.41 -18.11
N SER A 146 4.54 2.36 -18.96
CA SER A 146 5.86 1.87 -18.58
C SER A 146 6.58 2.78 -17.60
N PHE A 147 6.44 4.10 -17.79
CA PHE A 147 6.97 5.09 -16.85
C PHE A 147 6.40 4.88 -15.44
N PHE A 148 5.07 4.78 -15.33
CA PHE A 148 4.39 4.56 -14.05
C PHE A 148 4.68 3.18 -13.45
N THR A 149 4.89 2.17 -14.28
CA THR A 149 5.31 0.83 -13.82
C THR A 149 6.70 0.89 -13.17
N LEU A 150 7.66 1.52 -13.86
CA LEU A 150 9.03 1.66 -13.36
C LEU A 150 9.06 2.52 -12.10
N LEU A 151 8.34 3.65 -12.10
CA LEU A 151 8.27 4.54 -10.96
C LEU A 151 7.56 3.87 -9.77
N SER A 152 6.51 3.09 -9.98
CA SER A 152 5.85 2.28 -8.94
C SER A 152 6.82 1.27 -8.32
N PHE A 153 7.56 0.52 -9.15
CA PHE A 153 8.57 -0.43 -8.69
C PHE A 153 9.62 0.24 -7.80
N PHE A 154 10.23 1.33 -8.26
CA PHE A 154 11.24 2.05 -7.46
C PHE A 154 10.64 2.69 -6.22
N SER A 155 9.44 3.27 -6.31
CA SER A 155 8.76 3.85 -5.16
C SER A 155 8.53 2.81 -4.07
N LEU A 156 8.03 1.62 -4.43
CA LEU A 156 7.86 0.52 -3.47
C LEU A 156 9.20 0.07 -2.88
N ALA A 157 10.23 -0.09 -3.72
CA ALA A 157 11.57 -0.45 -3.26
C ALA A 157 12.16 0.58 -2.28
N PHE A 158 11.86 1.87 -2.47
CA PHE A 158 12.34 2.94 -1.61
C PHE A 158 11.56 3.06 -0.30
N ILE A 159 10.23 2.86 -0.32
CA ILE A 159 9.39 2.85 0.90
C ILE A 159 9.92 1.84 1.91
N PHE A 160 10.33 0.65 1.46
CA PHE A 160 10.86 -0.42 2.30
C PHE A 160 12.36 -0.35 2.58
N GLY A 161 13.05 0.74 2.19
CA GLY A 161 14.48 0.90 2.50
C GLY A 161 15.37 -0.18 1.87
N THR A 162 14.99 -0.74 0.72
CA THR A 162 15.77 -1.78 0.05
C THR A 162 17.14 -1.25 -0.40
N PRO A 163 18.12 -2.12 -0.74
CA PRO A 163 19.41 -1.68 -1.27
C PRO A 163 19.33 -0.76 -2.49
N LEU A 164 18.23 -0.79 -3.25
CA LEU A 164 18.01 0.11 -4.40
C LEU A 164 17.98 1.58 -4.01
N TYR A 165 17.70 1.92 -2.74
CA TYR A 165 17.75 3.30 -2.25
C TYR A 165 19.14 3.94 -2.44
N ALA A 166 20.20 3.14 -2.61
CA ALA A 166 21.53 3.60 -2.98
C ALA A 166 21.53 4.47 -4.25
N ILE A 167 20.63 4.23 -5.21
CA ILE A 167 20.50 5.03 -6.43
C ILE A 167 20.19 6.49 -6.09
N LEU A 168 19.28 6.73 -5.13
CA LEU A 168 18.95 8.07 -4.68
C LEU A 168 20.06 8.65 -3.82
N TYR A 169 20.58 7.85 -2.89
CA TYR A 169 21.60 8.28 -1.93
C TYR A 169 22.88 8.77 -2.61
N TYR A 170 23.35 8.07 -3.65
CA TYR A 170 24.56 8.45 -4.40
C TYR A 170 24.26 9.32 -5.63
N GLY A 171 23.05 9.24 -6.19
CA GLY A 171 22.70 9.92 -7.44
C GLY A 171 22.10 11.32 -7.27
N LEU A 172 21.51 11.63 -6.11
CA LEU A 172 20.84 12.92 -5.88
C LEU A 172 21.45 13.66 -4.68
N PRO A 173 21.70 14.96 -4.81
CA PRO A 173 22.22 15.76 -3.70
C PRO A 173 21.21 15.84 -2.55
N PHE A 174 21.72 15.94 -1.32
CA PHE A 174 20.95 16.12 -0.08
C PHE A 174 20.02 14.97 0.34
N ILE A 175 19.95 13.85 -0.40
CA ILE A 175 19.16 12.67 0.01
C ILE A 175 19.66 12.07 1.33
N ASN A 176 20.96 12.18 1.62
CA ASN A 176 21.57 11.73 2.86
C ASN A 176 21.09 12.51 4.12
N GLN A 177 20.31 13.57 3.93
CA GLN A 177 19.67 14.36 4.99
C GLN A 177 18.20 13.96 5.20
N LEU A 178 17.60 13.18 4.30
CA LEU A 178 16.18 12.85 4.36
C LEU A 178 15.92 11.59 5.18
N HIS A 179 15.17 11.76 6.28
CA HIS A 179 14.78 10.66 7.17
C HIS A 179 13.43 10.02 6.81
N SER A 180 13.05 10.10 5.54
CA SER A 180 11.68 9.78 5.13
C SER A 180 11.56 8.96 3.83
N PRO A 181 12.24 7.80 3.72
CA PRO A 181 12.03 6.88 2.59
C PRO A 181 10.55 6.53 2.36
N PHE A 182 9.75 6.48 3.42
CA PHE A 182 8.31 6.21 3.34
C PHE A 182 7.51 7.23 2.50
N ARG A 183 8.03 8.45 2.29
CA ARG A 183 7.35 9.47 1.45
C ARG A 183 7.29 9.09 -0.02
N TRP A 184 8.03 8.08 -0.45
CA TRP A 184 7.84 7.48 -1.77
C TRP A 184 6.46 6.82 -1.95
N VAL A 185 5.61 6.78 -0.90
CA VAL A 185 4.19 6.46 -1.07
C VAL A 185 3.46 7.46 -1.98
N PHE A 186 3.86 8.75 -2.00
CA PHE A 186 3.18 9.74 -2.84
C PHE A 186 3.28 9.43 -4.33
N PRO A 187 4.50 9.23 -4.91
CA PRO A 187 4.60 8.80 -6.30
C PRO A 187 4.00 7.40 -6.52
N LEU A 188 4.10 6.47 -5.56
CA LEU A 188 3.43 5.16 -5.66
C LEU A 188 1.91 5.31 -5.84
N SER A 189 1.26 6.16 -5.03
CA SER A 189 -0.18 6.42 -5.10
C SER A 189 -0.59 6.97 -6.46
N LEU A 190 0.16 7.94 -6.99
CA LEU A 190 -0.06 8.46 -8.35
C LEU A 190 0.08 7.35 -9.40
N CYS A 191 1.14 6.54 -9.31
CA CYS A 191 1.37 5.46 -10.26
C CYS A 191 0.24 4.42 -10.23
N VAL A 192 -0.20 4.00 -9.04
CA VAL A 192 -1.30 3.06 -8.90
C VAL A 192 -2.61 3.64 -9.40
N ALA A 193 -2.88 4.93 -9.18
CA ALA A 193 -4.06 5.59 -9.73
C ALA A 193 -4.07 5.57 -11.27
N VAL A 194 -2.95 5.91 -11.90
CA VAL A 194 -2.81 5.90 -13.38
C VAL A 194 -2.92 4.48 -13.93
N LEU A 195 -2.20 3.52 -13.34
CA LEU A 195 -2.25 2.11 -13.75
C LEU A 195 -3.64 1.50 -13.55
N ALA A 196 -4.33 1.86 -12.46
CA ALA A 196 -5.71 1.47 -12.23
C ALA A 196 -6.65 2.06 -13.29
N GLY A 197 -6.40 3.29 -13.75
CA GLY A 197 -7.12 3.91 -14.88
C GLY A 197 -7.00 3.08 -16.15
N TYR A 198 -5.79 2.69 -16.54
CA TYR A 198 -5.58 1.79 -17.69
C TYR A 198 -6.29 0.44 -17.50
N GLY A 199 -6.24 -0.13 -16.29
CA GLY A 199 -6.93 -1.38 -15.97
C GLY A 199 -8.46 -1.24 -16.06
N ALA A 200 -9.00 -0.11 -15.62
CA ALA A 200 -10.43 0.19 -15.68
C ALA A 200 -10.91 0.37 -17.13
N GLU A 201 -10.15 1.08 -17.95
CA GLU A 201 -10.42 1.26 -19.38
C GLU A 201 -10.49 -0.10 -20.09
N GLN A 202 -9.51 -0.97 -19.87
CA GLN A 202 -9.49 -2.33 -20.40
C GLN A 202 -10.69 -3.17 -19.94
N LEU A 203 -11.11 -3.00 -18.68
CA LEU A 203 -12.27 -3.67 -18.12
C LEU A 203 -13.57 -3.17 -18.76
N ALA A 204 -13.70 -1.87 -19.01
CA ALA A 204 -14.88 -1.23 -19.57
C ALA A 204 -15.05 -1.50 -21.08
N GLU A 205 -13.96 -1.47 -21.84
CA GLU A 205 -13.97 -1.72 -23.29
C GLU A 205 -14.17 -3.20 -23.65
N GLY A 206 -14.22 -4.09 -22.65
CA GLY A 206 -14.33 -5.53 -22.88
C GLY A 206 -13.06 -6.15 -23.49
N GLY A 207 -11.94 -5.43 -23.46
CA GLY A 207 -10.62 -5.93 -23.87
C GLY A 207 -10.07 -7.05 -22.97
N LEU A 208 -10.77 -7.34 -21.87
CA LEU A 208 -10.41 -8.38 -20.93
C LEU A 208 -10.66 -9.77 -21.50
N SER A 209 -9.63 -10.62 -21.53
CA SER A 209 -9.84 -12.04 -21.83
C SER A 209 -10.81 -12.66 -20.81
N LYS A 210 -11.67 -13.59 -21.26
CA LYS A 210 -12.62 -14.31 -20.39
C LYS A 210 -11.94 -14.88 -19.13
N ARG A 211 -10.69 -15.35 -19.26
CA ARG A 211 -9.89 -15.92 -18.16
C ARG A 211 -9.51 -14.88 -17.10
N LEU A 212 -9.03 -13.71 -17.52
CA LEU A 212 -8.66 -12.63 -16.61
C LEU A 212 -9.88 -12.08 -15.86
N GLY A 213 -11.03 -11.95 -16.53
CA GLY A 213 -12.28 -11.57 -15.88
C GLY A 213 -12.76 -12.63 -14.87
N MET A 214 -12.62 -13.92 -15.19
CA MET A 214 -12.89 -15.00 -14.23
C MET A 214 -11.95 -14.92 -13.03
N LEU A 215 -10.67 -14.65 -13.24
CA LEU A 215 -9.68 -14.56 -12.18
C LEU A 215 -9.99 -13.38 -11.23
N GLY A 216 -10.24 -12.18 -11.77
CA GLY A 216 -10.60 -11.01 -10.95
C GLY A 216 -11.89 -11.25 -10.13
N MET A 217 -12.90 -11.88 -10.76
CA MET A 217 -14.12 -12.30 -10.07
C MET A 217 -13.85 -13.38 -9.00
N ALA A 218 -13.00 -14.36 -9.27
CA ALA A 218 -12.66 -15.43 -8.33
C ALA A 218 -11.86 -14.88 -7.13
N ILE A 219 -10.92 -13.96 -7.36
CA ILE A 219 -10.18 -13.27 -6.30
C ILE A 219 -11.15 -12.45 -5.44
N GLY A 220 -12.05 -11.69 -6.06
CA GLY A 220 -13.02 -10.85 -5.33
C GLY A 220 -14.09 -11.66 -4.60
N LEU A 221 -14.94 -12.39 -5.34
CA LEU A 221 -16.06 -13.16 -4.76
C LEU A 221 -15.57 -14.37 -3.97
N GLY A 222 -14.66 -15.15 -4.55
CA GLY A 222 -14.12 -16.35 -3.91
C GLY A 222 -13.21 -16.02 -2.74
N GLY A 223 -12.28 -15.08 -2.92
CA GLY A 223 -11.40 -14.63 -1.83
C GLY A 223 -12.16 -13.92 -0.71
N GLY A 224 -13.09 -13.02 -1.04
CA GLY A 224 -13.95 -12.35 -0.06
C GLY A 224 -14.84 -13.35 0.69
N GLY A 225 -15.51 -14.26 -0.03
CA GLY A 225 -16.34 -15.30 0.59
C GLY A 225 -15.54 -16.24 1.49
N LEU A 226 -14.38 -16.72 1.03
CA LEU A 226 -13.49 -17.57 1.82
C LEU A 226 -13.00 -16.87 3.08
N LEU A 227 -12.64 -15.59 3.00
CA LEU A 227 -12.21 -14.81 4.16
C LEU A 227 -13.35 -14.66 5.18
N LEU A 228 -14.57 -14.34 4.74
CA LEU A 228 -15.72 -14.18 5.63
C LEU A 228 -16.14 -15.50 6.27
N VAL A 229 -16.15 -16.59 5.51
CA VAL A 229 -16.39 -17.94 6.05
C VAL A 229 -15.28 -18.33 7.02
N GLY A 230 -14.02 -18.06 6.70
CA GLY A 230 -12.89 -18.30 7.57
C GLY A 230 -13.00 -17.53 8.90
N LEU A 231 -13.38 -16.26 8.86
CA LEU A 231 -13.64 -15.45 10.05
C LEU A 231 -14.79 -16.01 10.89
N LEU A 232 -15.91 -16.38 10.24
CA LEU A 232 -17.06 -16.97 10.92
C LEU A 232 -16.69 -18.30 11.59
N LEU A 233 -15.99 -19.19 10.88
CA LEU A 233 -15.53 -20.47 11.41
C LEU A 233 -14.52 -20.28 12.55
N THR A 234 -13.62 -19.30 12.43
CA THR A 234 -12.66 -18.98 13.51
C THR A 234 -13.38 -18.47 14.75
N TRP A 235 -14.44 -17.68 14.60
CA TRP A 235 -15.25 -17.21 15.71
C TRP A 235 -16.09 -18.33 16.34
N LEU A 236 -16.75 -19.18 15.53
CA LEU A 236 -17.57 -20.30 16.02
C LEU A 236 -16.73 -21.40 16.69
N LEU A 237 -15.51 -21.61 16.22
CA LEU A 237 -14.58 -22.63 16.72
C LEU A 237 -13.44 -21.99 17.53
N PHE A 238 -13.69 -20.84 18.16
CA PHE A 238 -12.63 -20.05 18.78
C PHE A 238 -11.82 -20.85 19.81
N ASP A 239 -12.48 -21.58 20.71
CA ASP A 239 -11.80 -22.39 21.74
C ASP A 239 -10.82 -23.41 21.13
N ALA A 240 -11.13 -23.95 19.96
CA ALA A 240 -10.27 -24.92 19.26
C ALA A 240 -9.07 -24.24 18.57
N VAL A 241 -9.23 -23.00 18.10
CA VAL A 241 -8.21 -22.25 17.34
C VAL A 241 -7.40 -21.30 18.24
N GLU A 242 -7.91 -20.95 19.43
CA GLU A 242 -7.31 -20.00 20.37
C GLU A 242 -5.85 -20.30 20.69
N PRO A 243 -5.39 -21.55 20.91
CA PRO A 243 -3.98 -21.82 21.16
C PRO A 243 -3.08 -21.43 19.98
N ALA A 244 -3.55 -21.63 18.74
CA ALA A 244 -2.82 -21.23 17.54
C ALA A 244 -2.85 -19.70 17.35
N LEU A 245 -3.99 -19.06 17.59
CA LEU A 245 -4.12 -17.60 17.54
C LEU A 245 -3.26 -16.92 18.62
N THR A 246 -3.17 -17.51 19.81
CA THR A 246 -2.31 -17.01 20.89
C THR A 246 -0.84 -17.05 20.48
N ARG A 247 -0.38 -18.14 19.83
CA ARG A 247 1.00 -18.20 19.30
C ARG A 247 1.25 -17.15 18.24
N LEU A 248 0.29 -16.93 17.33
CA LEU A 248 0.38 -15.87 16.32
C LEU A 248 0.44 -14.49 16.99
N PHE A 249 -0.48 -14.21 17.90
CA PHE A 249 -0.58 -12.95 18.65
C PHE A 249 0.72 -12.63 19.39
N LEU A 250 1.26 -13.59 20.14
CA LEU A 250 2.52 -13.41 20.88
C LEU A 250 3.75 -13.37 19.98
N GLY A 251 3.68 -13.99 18.79
CA GLY A 251 4.74 -13.94 17.77
C GLY A 251 4.77 -12.62 17.00
N LEU A 252 3.69 -11.84 17.02
CA LEU A 252 3.64 -10.53 16.39
C LEU A 252 4.30 -9.48 17.27
N ALA A 253 5.43 -8.95 16.81
CA ALA A 253 6.17 -7.92 17.51
C ALA A 253 5.27 -6.76 17.95
N GLN A 254 5.24 -6.50 19.26
CA GLN A 254 4.51 -5.43 19.95
C GLN A 254 2.98 -5.59 20.02
N ALA A 255 2.38 -6.64 19.46
CA ALA A 255 0.93 -6.80 19.53
C ALA A 255 0.42 -6.89 20.99
N GLN A 256 1.19 -7.54 21.86
CA GLN A 256 0.91 -7.64 23.30
C GLN A 256 0.88 -6.29 24.02
N ASP A 257 1.43 -5.22 23.41
CA ASP A 257 1.47 -3.88 23.98
C ASP A 257 0.13 -3.14 23.80
N ALA A 258 -0.71 -3.57 22.86
CA ALA A 258 -2.00 -2.96 22.56
C ALA A 258 -3.21 -3.77 23.07
N PHE A 259 -3.09 -5.10 23.20
CA PHE A 259 -4.23 -5.97 23.50
C PHE A 259 -4.03 -6.76 24.80
N PRO A 260 -5.06 -6.84 25.67
CA PRO A 260 -4.98 -7.57 26.94
C PRO A 260 -5.12 -9.08 26.81
N SER A 261 -5.58 -9.60 25.66
CA SER A 261 -5.81 -11.02 25.44
C SER A 261 -5.88 -11.37 23.95
N THR A 262 -5.78 -12.67 23.63
CA THR A 262 -6.00 -13.19 22.29
C THR A 262 -7.42 -12.89 21.79
N ALA A 263 -8.43 -12.99 22.66
CA ALA A 263 -9.82 -12.66 22.34
C ALA A 263 -10.00 -11.17 21.96
N ALA A 264 -9.33 -10.26 22.69
CA ALA A 264 -9.33 -8.83 22.39
C ALA A 264 -8.64 -8.53 21.04
N PHE A 265 -7.47 -9.14 20.81
CA PHE A 265 -6.76 -9.04 19.53
C PHE A 265 -7.62 -9.57 18.38
N PHE A 266 -8.22 -10.75 18.53
CA PHE A 266 -9.11 -11.33 17.53
C PHE A 266 -10.32 -10.43 17.25
N SER A 267 -10.99 -9.93 18.28
CA SER A 267 -12.16 -9.06 18.14
C SER A 267 -11.83 -7.78 17.35
N TYR A 268 -10.69 -7.16 17.62
CA TYR A 268 -10.23 -6.00 16.86
C TYR A 268 -9.92 -6.35 15.39
N GLN A 269 -9.17 -7.44 15.16
CA GLN A 269 -8.77 -7.81 13.80
C GLN A 269 -9.90 -8.42 12.97
N ALA A 270 -10.89 -9.04 13.60
CA ALA A 270 -12.06 -9.57 12.92
C ALA A 270 -12.87 -8.47 12.23
N ARG A 271 -12.94 -7.26 12.81
CA ARG A 271 -13.49 -6.08 12.12
C ARG A 271 -12.71 -5.73 10.87
N ASN A 272 -11.38 -5.72 10.94
CA ASN A 272 -10.52 -5.42 9.78
C ASN A 272 -10.69 -6.49 8.68
N GLY A 273 -10.73 -7.76 9.08
CA GLY A 273 -10.99 -8.88 8.18
C GLY A 273 -12.37 -8.83 7.53
N LEU A 274 -13.41 -8.45 8.29
CA LEU A 274 -14.77 -8.27 7.78
C LEU A 274 -14.80 -7.17 6.70
N ILE A 275 -14.19 -6.01 6.98
CA ILE A 275 -14.10 -4.90 6.01
C ILE A 275 -13.38 -5.36 4.74
N LEU A 276 -12.23 -6.04 4.87
CA LEU A 276 -11.50 -6.58 3.72
C LEU A 276 -12.36 -7.58 2.92
N GLY A 277 -13.06 -8.49 3.60
CA GLY A 277 -13.94 -9.47 2.97
C GLY A 277 -15.06 -8.82 2.17
N LEU A 278 -15.73 -7.81 2.74
CA LEU A 278 -16.78 -7.05 2.06
C LEU A 278 -16.24 -6.25 0.87
N VAL A 279 -15.09 -5.60 1.00
CA VAL A 279 -14.45 -4.87 -0.09
C VAL A 279 -14.05 -5.83 -1.23
N LEU A 280 -13.50 -7.01 -0.91
CA LEU A 280 -13.18 -8.05 -1.90
C LEU A 280 -14.44 -8.52 -2.64
N LEU A 281 -15.54 -8.80 -1.93
CA LEU A 281 -16.81 -9.13 -2.57
C LEU A 281 -17.27 -8.03 -3.52
N GLY A 282 -17.20 -6.76 -3.10
CA GLY A 282 -17.50 -5.60 -3.93
C GLY A 282 -16.63 -5.54 -5.20
N CYS A 283 -15.32 -5.78 -5.08
CA CYS A 283 -14.42 -5.90 -6.23
C CYS A 283 -14.86 -7.04 -7.17
N GLY A 284 -15.22 -8.20 -6.62
CA GLY A 284 -15.70 -9.35 -7.38
C GLY A 284 -16.98 -9.04 -8.17
N VAL A 285 -17.90 -8.27 -7.59
CA VAL A 285 -19.11 -7.78 -8.27
C VAL A 285 -18.75 -6.85 -9.44
N VAL A 286 -17.78 -5.95 -9.28
CA VAL A 286 -17.30 -5.08 -10.38
C VAL A 286 -16.79 -5.92 -11.56
N PHE A 287 -15.93 -6.90 -11.30
CA PHE A 287 -15.42 -7.79 -12.36
C PHE A 287 -16.52 -8.68 -12.97
N TRP A 288 -17.51 -9.11 -12.19
CA TRP A 288 -18.66 -9.86 -12.69
C TRP A 288 -19.57 -9.01 -13.60
N ALA A 289 -19.87 -7.77 -13.20
CA ALA A 289 -20.71 -6.84 -13.95
C ALA A 289 -20.06 -6.44 -15.28
N ALA A 290 -18.77 -6.11 -15.27
CA ALA A 290 -18.01 -5.77 -16.46
C ALA A 290 -18.06 -6.88 -17.53
N ARG A 291 -18.01 -8.15 -17.11
CA ARG A 291 -18.10 -9.30 -18.03
C ARG A 291 -19.46 -9.48 -18.69
N ARG A 292 -20.54 -8.97 -18.09
CA ARG A 292 -21.89 -9.06 -18.65
C ARG A 292 -22.19 -7.93 -19.64
N HIS A 293 -21.19 -7.13 -20.03
CA HIS A 293 -21.36 -5.90 -20.79
C HIS A 293 -22.42 -4.99 -20.19
N TRP A 294 -22.50 -4.96 -18.85
CA TRP A 294 -23.38 -4.01 -18.17
C TRP A 294 -22.82 -2.62 -18.39
N ARG A 295 -23.30 -1.93 -19.43
CA ARG A 295 -23.00 -0.52 -19.65
C ARG A 295 -23.68 0.22 -18.51
N TRP A 296 -22.89 0.71 -17.56
CA TRP A 296 -23.38 1.70 -16.63
C TRP A 296 -23.86 2.89 -17.48
N PRO A 297 -25.13 3.34 -17.35
CA PRO A 297 -25.52 4.60 -17.96
C PRO A 297 -24.72 5.69 -17.24
N VAL A 298 -23.59 6.07 -17.82
CA VAL A 298 -22.89 7.28 -17.43
C VAL A 298 -23.68 8.43 -18.09
N PRO A 299 -24.16 9.43 -17.32
CA PRO A 299 -24.79 10.61 -17.90
C PRO A 299 -23.82 11.40 -18.78
#